data_AF-A0A941VKG8-F1
#
_entry.id   AF-A0A941VKG8-F1
#
_cell.length_a   1.000
_cell.length_b   1.000
_cell.length_c   1.000
_cell.angle_alpha   90.00
_cell.angle_beta   90.00
_cell.angle_gamma   90.00
#
_symmetry.space_group_name_H-M   'P 1'
#
loop_
_entity.id
_entity.type
_entity.pdbx_description
1 polymer ?
#
loop_
_entity_poly.entity_id
_entity_poly.type
_entity_poly.pdbx_seq_one_letter_code
_entity_poly.pdbx_strand_id
1 'polypeptide(L)' 'MMKLLRKLISAVRRISGDDAYERYLAHWRAHHDSEGAPLDPSAFFKAEQARKWNSIRRCC' A
#
# COMPACT_ATOMS: atom_id res chain seq x y z
N MET A 1 -28.94 -7.04 0.42
CA MET A 1 -28.00 -8.01 -0.18
C MET A 1 -26.76 -7.36 -0.82
N MET A 2 -26.91 -6.46 -1.81
CA MET A 2 -25.78 -5.85 -2.56
C MET A 2 -24.76 -5.06 -1.72
N LYS A 3 -25.18 -4.44 -0.60
CA LYS A 3 -24.31 -3.63 0.27
C LYS A 3 -23.33 -4.48 1.09
N LEU A 4 -23.71 -5.70 1.50
CA LEU A 4 -22.81 -6.61 2.22
C LEU A 4 -21.72 -7.15 1.30
N LEU A 5 -22.08 -7.54 0.07
CA LEU A 5 -21.08 -7.96 -0.92
C LEU A 5 -20.02 -6.88 -1.17
N ARG A 6 -20.43 -5.61 -1.34
CA ARG A 6 -19.49 -4.50 -1.56
C ARG A 6 -18.55 -4.30 -0.38
N LYS A 7 -19.05 -4.42 0.85
CA LYS A 7 -18.22 -4.35 2.06
C LYS A 7 -17.23 -5.51 2.13
N LEU A 8 -17.65 -6.73 1.82
CA LEU A 8 -16.78 -7.90 1.79
C LEU A 8 -15.68 -7.77 0.72
N ILE A 9 -16.04 -7.34 -0.50
CA ILE A 9 -15.08 -7.10 -1.58
C ILE A 9 -14.08 -6.01 -1.18
N SER A 10 -14.54 -4.92 -0.57
CA SER A 10 -13.64 -3.86 -0.07
C SER A 10 -12.72 -4.37 1.04
N ALA A 11 -13.22 -5.19 1.96
CA ALA A 11 -12.40 -5.82 3.00
C ALA A 11 -11.34 -6.76 2.42
N VAL A 12 -11.71 -7.58 1.42
CA VAL A 12 -10.78 -8.45 0.71
C VAL A 12 -9.70 -7.64 0.00
N ARG A 13 -10.06 -6.55 -0.70
CA ARG A 13 -9.08 -5.66 -1.36
C ARG A 13 -8.10 -5.02 -0.36
N ARG A 14 -8.58 -4.69 0.83
CA ARG A 14 -7.76 -4.12 1.91
C ARG A 14 -6.79 -5.14 2.52
N ILE A 15 -7.21 -6.41 2.59
CA ILE A 15 -6.40 -7.52 3.10
C ILE A 15 -5.40 -8.01 2.03
N SER A 16 -5.80 -8.07 0.76
CA SER A 16 -4.92 -8.44 -0.36
C SER A 16 -3.83 -7.38 -0.61
N GLY A 17 -4.11 -6.13 -0.25
CA GLY A 17 -3.23 -5.00 -0.54
C GLY A 17 -3.44 -4.39 -1.93
N ASP A 18 -4.56 -4.71 -2.60
CA ASP A 18 -4.96 -4.07 -3.85
C ASP A 18 -5.13 -2.55 -3.68
N ASP A 19 -5.50 -2.10 -2.48
CA ASP A 19 -5.66 -0.69 -2.12
C ASP A 19 -4.41 -0.07 -1.47
N ALA A 20 -3.29 -0.79 -1.43
CA ALA A 20 -2.10 -0.36 -0.68
C ALA A 20 -1.54 0.98 -1.18
N TYR A 21 -1.53 1.19 -2.50
CA TYR A 21 -1.07 2.44 -3.09
C TYR A 21 -2.03 3.61 -2.81
N GLU A 22 -3.34 3.39 -2.87
CA GLU A 22 -4.34 4.41 -2.53
C GLU A 22 -4.24 4.86 -1.07
N ARG A 23 -4.03 3.89 -0.16
CA ARG A 23 -3.78 4.15 1.26
C ARG A 23 -2.47 4.90 1.49
N TYR A 24 -1.42 4.55 0.74
CA TYR A 24 -0.16 5.29 0.74
C TYR A 24 -0.38 6.75 0.31
N LEU A 25 -1.10 7.00 -0.79
CA LEU A 25 -1.40 8.36 -1.22
C LEU A 25 -2.23 9.16 -0.21
N ALA A 26 -3.22 8.53 0.42
CA ALA A 26 -4.00 9.17 1.47
C ALA A 26 -3.13 9.56 2.68
N HIS A 27 -2.25 8.65 3.12
CA HIS A 27 -1.30 8.92 4.20
C HIS A 27 -0.28 10.00 3.80
N TRP A 28 0.25 9.92 2.58
CA TRP A 28 1.23 10.87 2.06
C TRP A 28 0.64 12.28 1.99
N ARG A 29 -0.58 12.45 1.47
CA ARG A 29 -1.26 13.77 1.47
C ARG A 29 -1.59 14.28 2.86
N ALA A 30 -1.80 13.39 3.83
CA ALA A 30 -2.11 13.79 5.20
C ALA A 30 -0.86 14.25 5.98
N HIS A 31 0.32 13.72 5.66
CA HIS A 31 1.54 13.90 6.48
C HIS A 31 2.74 14.51 5.75
N HIS A 32 2.81 14.36 4.43
CA HIS A 32 3.99 14.66 3.60
C HIS A 32 3.65 15.56 2.40
N ASP A 33 2.47 16.20 2.37
CA ASP A 33 2.04 17.05 1.25
C ASP A 33 3.03 18.19 0.94
N SER A 34 3.72 18.69 1.98
CA SER A 34 4.75 19.72 1.84
C SER A 34 6.13 19.20 1.40
N GLU A 35 6.34 17.88 1.34
CA GLU A 35 7.64 17.26 1.06
C GLU A 35 7.89 17.01 -0.43
N GLY A 36 6.93 17.33 -1.31
CA GLY A 36 7.11 17.30 -2.76
C GLY A 36 6.03 16.50 -3.48
N ALA A 37 6.41 15.43 -4.17
CA ALA A 37 5.47 14.55 -4.87
C ALA A 37 5.52 13.13 -4.28
N PRO A 38 4.40 12.41 -4.21
CA PRO A 38 4.39 11.01 -3.81
C PRO A 38 5.19 10.16 -4.80
N LEU A 39 5.66 9.00 -4.34
CA LEU A 39 6.27 8.00 -5.21
C LEU A 39 5.28 7.55 -6.29
N ASP A 40 5.80 7.28 -7.48
CA ASP A 40 5.00 6.62 -8.51
C ASP A 40 4.64 5.19 -8.07
N PRO A 41 3.58 4.58 -8.64
CA PRO A 41 3.13 3.26 -8.24
C PRO A 41 4.23 2.20 -8.30
N SER A 42 5.08 2.23 -9.34
CA SER A 42 6.12 1.23 -9.54
C SER A 42 7.23 1.36 -8.50
N ALA A 43 7.66 2.59 -8.19
CA ALA A 43 8.64 2.86 -7.13
C ALA A 43 8.09 2.50 -5.75
N PHE A 44 6.81 2.78 -5.48
CA PHE A 44 6.15 2.36 -4.25
C PHE A 44 6.19 0.83 -4.08
N PHE A 45 5.76 0.06 -5.09
CA PHE A 45 5.79 -1.41 -5.00
C PHE A 45 7.20 -1.97 -4.89
N LYS A 46 8.18 -1.36 -5.56
CA LYS A 46 9.58 -1.75 -5.44
C LYS A 46 10.13 -1.50 -4.03
N ALA A 47 9.85 -0.33 -3.46
CA ALA A 47 10.24 0.02 -2.09
C ALA A 47 9.55 -0.88 -1.05
N GLU A 48 8.27 -1.20 -1.23
CA GLU A 48 7.51 -2.08 -0.34
C GLU A 48 8.02 -3.52 -0.40
N GLN A 49 8.36 -4.03 -1.60
CA GLN A 49 9.02 -5.32 -1.76
C GLN A 49 10.41 -5.32 -1.12
N ALA A 50 11.22 -4.30 -1.37
CA ALA A 50 12.52 -4.15 -0.73
C ALA A 50 12.39 -4.14 0.81
N ARG A 51 11.43 -3.42 1.36
CA ARG A 51 11.16 -3.41 2.81
C ARG A 51 10.77 -4.78 3.35
N LYS A 52 9.89 -5.51 2.66
CA LYS A 52 9.42 -6.84 3.07
C LYS A 52 10.49 -7.91 2.95
N TRP A 53 11.32 -7.85 1.90
CA TRP A 53 12.22 -8.93 1.52
C TRP A 53 13.69 -8.66 1.86
N ASN A 54 14.16 -7.40 1.87
CA ASN A 54 15.56 -7.07 2.22
C ASN A 54 15.86 -7.22 3.71
N SER A 55 14.85 -7.31 4.58
CA SER A 55 15.06 -7.65 5.99
C SER A 55 15.32 -9.14 6.21
N ILE A 56 15.03 -10.00 5.22
CA ILE A 56 15.35 -11.44 5.27
C ILE A 56 16.83 -11.62 4.88
N ARG A 57 17.73 -11.16 5.75
CA ARG A 57 19.15 -11.53 5.67
C ARG A 57 19.29 -12.94 6.25
N ARG A 58 19.06 -13.97 5.42
CA ARG A 58 19.54 -15.33 5.74
C ARG A 58 21.04 -15.37 5.46
N CYS A 59 21.83 -14.85 6.39
CA CYS A 59 23.19 -15.33 6.61
C CYS A 59 23.15 -16.38 7.72
N CYS A 60 22.61 -17.54 7.35
CA CYS A 60 23.14 -18.85 7.71
C CYS A 60 23.08 -19.66 6.43
#